data_AF-A9WKY8-F1
#
_entry.id   AF-A9WKY8-F1
#
_cell.length_a   1.000
_cell.length_b   1.000
_cell.length_c   1.000
_cell.angle_alpha   90.00
_cell.angle_beta   90.00
_cell.angle_gamma   90.00
#
_symmetry.space_group_name_H-M   'P 1'
#
loop_
_entity.id
_entity.type
_entity.pdbx_description
1 polymer ?
#
loop_
_entity_poly.entity_id
_entity_poly.type
_entity_poly.pdbx_seq_one_letter_code
_entity_poly.pdbx_strand_id
1 'polypeptide(L)'
;MEDSMSAVHASHGRLSPASDQLRSEVAIIAALAQKVFTADDGSSVANTPAADWAQLSGDYTRIREQITAVVPGFTDFETKVARPGGFVLPHGPRDGRTFNTPSGKAVFTANELEYPHIPAGRLLLQTLRSHDQYNTTIYGKDDRYRGIHGGRRVVFINEADLLTLGFADGDLVDLISEWTDPQSGVLTERRANEFRLVSYSTPVGCAAAYYPETNVLVPLESTADTSGTPTSKSVIIRLVAR
;
A
#
# COMPACT_ATOMS: atom_id res chain seq x y z
N MET A 1 -3.32 3.50 -17.30
CA MET A 1 -3.39 3.19 -15.86
C MET A 1 -4.40 2.08 -15.70
N GLU A 2 -4.11 1.09 -14.86
CA GLU A 2 -5.07 0.08 -14.42
C GLU A 2 -5.57 0.46 -13.02
N ASP A 3 -6.89 0.36 -12.78
CA ASP A 3 -7.48 0.57 -11.46
C ASP A 3 -7.78 -0.76 -10.74
N SER A 4 -8.24 -0.67 -9.48
CA SER A 4 -8.56 -1.85 -8.65
C SER A 4 -9.71 -2.72 -9.17
N MET A 5 -10.38 -2.30 -10.24
CA MET A 5 -11.46 -3.06 -10.90
C MET A 5 -10.99 -3.69 -12.22
N SER A 6 -9.67 -3.76 -12.43
CA SER A 6 -9.03 -4.25 -13.65
C SER A 6 -9.40 -3.44 -14.91
N ALA A 7 -9.80 -2.17 -14.73
CA ALA A 7 -10.08 -1.28 -15.85
C ALA A 7 -8.81 -0.50 -16.23
N VAL A 8 -8.41 -0.66 -17.50
CA VAL A 8 -7.26 0.00 -18.11
C VAL A 8 -7.75 1.18 -18.94
N HIS A 9 -7.31 2.37 -18.59
CA HIS A 9 -7.67 3.61 -19.30
C HIS A 9 -6.46 4.52 -19.52
N ALA A 10 -6.57 5.41 -20.50
CA ALA A 10 -5.54 6.41 -20.77
C ALA A 10 -5.42 7.39 -19.59
N SER A 11 -4.19 7.71 -19.20
CA SER A 11 -3.91 8.76 -18.22
C SER A 11 -3.01 9.80 -18.89
N HIS A 12 -3.35 11.07 -18.71
CA HIS A 12 -2.59 12.19 -19.25
C HIS A 12 -2.43 13.26 -18.17
N GLY A 13 -1.19 13.70 -17.94
CA GLY A 13 -0.89 14.79 -17.02
C GLY A 13 -1.51 16.10 -17.51
N ARG A 14 -2.21 16.83 -16.64
CA ARG A 14 -2.85 18.11 -17.02
C ARG A 14 -2.01 19.34 -16.67
N LEU A 15 -0.93 19.14 -15.91
CA LEU A 15 -0.05 20.20 -15.45
C LEU A 15 1.20 20.25 -16.33
N SER A 16 1.67 21.46 -16.61
CA SER A 16 3.01 21.65 -17.16
C SER A 16 4.06 21.12 -16.17
N PRO A 17 5.18 20.56 -16.65
CA PRO A 17 6.30 20.20 -15.79
C PRO A 17 6.74 21.38 -14.94
N ALA A 18 7.08 21.14 -13.67
CA ALA A 18 7.54 22.21 -12.77
C ALA A 18 8.93 22.77 -13.14
N SER A 19 9.65 22.10 -14.05
CA SER A 19 10.97 22.48 -14.54
C SER A 19 11.26 21.75 -15.86
N ASP A 20 12.06 22.37 -16.73
CA ASP A 20 12.57 21.74 -17.96
C ASP A 20 13.53 20.57 -17.68
N GLN A 21 14.03 20.46 -16.44
CA GLN A 21 14.84 19.32 -15.99
C GLN A 21 13.99 18.15 -15.49
N LEU A 22 12.69 18.34 -15.27
CA LEU A 22 11.80 17.29 -14.78
C LEU A 22 11.44 16.34 -15.92
N ARG A 23 11.96 15.12 -15.83
CA ARG A 23 11.71 14.04 -16.80
C ARG A 23 10.61 13.11 -16.33
N SER A 24 9.90 12.48 -17.26
CA SER A 24 8.97 11.40 -16.91
C SER A 24 9.71 10.17 -16.39
N GLU A 25 9.03 9.34 -15.59
CA GLU A 25 9.60 8.09 -15.07
C GLU A 25 10.09 7.18 -16.20
N VAL A 26 9.33 7.06 -17.29
CA VAL A 26 9.73 6.29 -18.47
C VAL A 26 11.03 6.82 -19.08
N ALA A 27 11.19 8.15 -19.19
CA ALA A 27 12.41 8.75 -19.73
C ALA A 27 13.63 8.53 -18.82
N ILE A 28 13.42 8.57 -17.49
CA ILE A 28 14.48 8.27 -16.51
C ILE A 28 14.91 6.80 -16.64
N ILE A 29 13.95 5.87 -16.61
CA ILE A 29 14.22 4.42 -16.69
C ILE A 29 14.90 4.07 -18.02
N ALA A 30 14.39 4.57 -19.14
CA ALA A 30 14.97 4.31 -20.45
C ALA A 30 16.40 4.87 -20.56
N ALA A 31 16.66 6.08 -20.06
CA ALA A 31 18.00 6.66 -20.08
C ALA A 31 18.98 5.87 -19.19
N LEU A 32 18.52 5.34 -18.05
CA LEU A 32 19.33 4.47 -17.20
C LEU A 32 19.60 3.13 -17.89
N ALA A 33 18.59 2.50 -18.48
CA ALA A 33 18.73 1.25 -19.22
C ALA A 33 19.72 1.38 -20.38
N GLN A 34 19.63 2.47 -21.15
CA GLN A 34 20.61 2.78 -22.20
C GLN A 34 22.03 2.89 -21.65
N LYS A 35 22.23 3.55 -20.50
CA LYS A 35 23.56 3.71 -19.90
C LYS A 35 24.13 2.43 -19.32
N VAL A 36 23.29 1.55 -18.78
CA VAL A 36 23.71 0.33 -18.08
C VAL A 36 23.85 -0.86 -19.05
N PHE A 37 23.06 -0.90 -20.12
CA PHE A 37 22.99 -2.04 -21.05
C PHE A 37 23.67 -1.77 -22.40
N THR A 38 24.38 -0.66 -22.56
CA THR A 38 25.18 -0.36 -23.76
C THR A 38 26.65 -0.30 -23.39
N ALA A 39 27.47 -1.08 -24.11
CA ALA A 39 28.92 -1.09 -23.99
C ALA A 39 29.55 0.16 -24.65
N ASP A 40 30.84 0.40 -24.40
CA ASP A 40 31.56 1.58 -24.92
C ASP A 40 31.59 1.65 -26.46
N ASP A 41 31.46 0.51 -27.14
CA ASP A 41 31.40 0.40 -28.60
C ASP A 41 29.99 0.62 -29.18
N GLY A 42 29.00 0.93 -28.32
CA GLY A 42 27.60 1.13 -28.70
C GLY A 42 26.80 -0.17 -28.85
N SER A 43 27.41 -1.33 -28.67
CA SER A 43 26.70 -2.62 -28.68
C SER A 43 25.96 -2.89 -27.37
N SER A 44 24.98 -3.80 -27.39
CA SER A 44 24.31 -4.23 -26.15
C SER A 44 25.25 -5.10 -25.31
N VAL A 45 25.25 -4.89 -24.00
CA VAL A 45 26.02 -5.73 -23.07
C VAL A 45 25.50 -7.17 -23.14
N ALA A 46 26.40 -8.16 -23.22
CA ALA A 46 26.02 -9.56 -23.30
C ALA A 46 25.15 -9.99 -22.10
N ASN A 47 24.12 -10.82 -22.36
CA ASN A 47 23.15 -11.28 -21.36
C ASN A 47 22.36 -10.17 -20.65
N THR A 48 22.15 -9.02 -21.31
CA THR A 48 21.27 -7.95 -20.82
C THR A 48 20.09 -7.72 -21.76
N PRO A 49 18.99 -7.11 -21.29
CA PRO A 49 17.90 -6.69 -22.16
C PRO A 49 18.40 -5.77 -23.27
N ALA A 50 18.02 -6.06 -24.51
CA ALA A 50 18.30 -5.24 -25.68
C ALA A 50 16.99 -4.63 -26.20
N ALA A 51 16.93 -3.30 -26.24
CA ALA A 51 15.80 -2.56 -26.78
C ALA A 51 16.27 -1.18 -27.28
N ASP A 52 15.48 -0.56 -28.15
CA ASP A 52 15.64 0.86 -28.48
C ASP A 52 15.04 1.71 -27.35
N TRP A 53 15.83 1.94 -26.31
CA TRP A 53 15.41 2.67 -25.12
C TRP A 53 14.97 4.11 -25.44
N ALA A 54 15.65 4.76 -26.39
CA ALA A 54 15.30 6.11 -26.82
C ALA A 54 13.91 6.15 -27.46
N GLN A 55 13.60 5.17 -28.33
CA GLN A 55 12.28 5.06 -28.95
C GLN A 55 11.18 4.77 -27.92
N LEU A 56 11.41 3.85 -26.98
CA LEU A 56 10.44 3.54 -25.92
C LEU A 56 10.13 4.76 -25.03
N SER A 57 11.12 5.63 -24.80
CA SER A 57 10.90 6.89 -24.09
C SER A 57 10.13 7.93 -24.91
N GLY A 58 10.27 7.92 -26.23
CA GLY A 58 9.68 8.93 -27.12
C GLY A 58 8.26 8.61 -27.56
N ASP A 59 7.90 7.32 -27.63
CA ASP A 59 6.57 6.87 -28.08
C ASP A 59 6.07 5.69 -27.23
N TYR A 60 5.13 5.98 -26.33
CA TYR A 60 4.58 4.97 -25.43
C TYR A 60 3.69 3.95 -26.14
N THR A 61 3.33 4.17 -27.40
CA THR A 61 2.68 3.16 -28.26
C THR A 61 3.57 1.92 -28.39
N ARG A 62 4.89 2.11 -28.51
CA ARG A 62 5.87 1.01 -28.62
C ARG A 62 5.92 0.14 -27.37
N ILE A 63 5.81 0.76 -26.19
CA ILE A 63 5.69 0.02 -24.93
C ILE A 63 4.41 -0.82 -24.94
N ARG A 64 3.29 -0.26 -25.39
CA ARG A 64 2.01 -0.97 -25.45
C ARG A 64 1.98 -2.07 -26.51
N GLU A 65 2.70 -1.91 -27.63
CA GLU A 65 2.94 -2.96 -28.62
C GLU A 65 3.71 -4.14 -28.00
N GLN A 66 4.78 -3.87 -27.24
CA GLN A 66 5.52 -4.92 -26.54
C GLN A 66 4.66 -5.64 -25.49
N ILE A 67 3.87 -4.89 -24.70
CA ILE A 67 2.90 -5.47 -23.75
C ILE A 67 1.90 -6.37 -24.49
N THR A 68 1.36 -5.91 -25.63
CA THR A 68 0.42 -6.69 -26.45
C THR A 68 1.02 -8.01 -26.91
N ALA A 69 2.32 -8.04 -27.24
CA ALA A 69 3.00 -9.23 -27.72
C ALA A 69 3.22 -10.30 -26.64
N VAL A 70 3.25 -9.92 -25.35
CA VAL A 70 3.67 -10.84 -24.27
C VAL A 70 2.65 -11.03 -23.15
N VAL A 71 1.74 -10.08 -22.92
CA VAL A 71 0.78 -10.12 -21.81
C VAL A 71 -0.60 -10.51 -22.32
N PRO A 72 -1.14 -11.69 -21.94
CA PRO A 72 -2.51 -12.07 -22.28
C PRO A 72 -3.54 -11.04 -21.80
N GLY A 73 -4.59 -10.83 -22.59
CA GLY A 73 -5.65 -9.85 -22.30
C GLY A 73 -5.39 -8.45 -22.84
N PHE A 74 -4.16 -8.13 -23.26
CA PHE A 74 -3.78 -6.85 -23.86
C PHE A 74 -3.81 -6.85 -25.40
N THR A 75 -4.42 -7.84 -26.05
CA THR A 75 -4.64 -7.82 -27.52
C THR A 75 -5.31 -6.50 -27.92
N ASP A 76 -4.83 -5.85 -28.99
CA ASP A 76 -5.28 -4.54 -29.46
C ASP A 76 -5.22 -3.42 -28.41
N PHE A 77 -4.20 -3.42 -27.54
CA PHE A 77 -4.07 -2.45 -26.43
C PHE A 77 -4.27 -1.01 -26.92
N GLU A 78 -3.52 -0.57 -27.93
CA GLU A 78 -3.58 0.83 -28.42
C GLU A 78 -5.00 1.24 -28.81
N THR A 79 -5.66 0.40 -29.60
CA THR A 79 -7.04 0.66 -30.05
C THR A 79 -8.03 0.66 -28.89
N LYS A 80 -7.85 -0.24 -27.90
CA LYS A 80 -8.77 -0.36 -26.76
C LYS A 80 -8.62 0.80 -25.78
N VAL A 81 -7.39 1.23 -25.48
CA VAL A 81 -7.14 2.31 -24.52
C VAL A 81 -7.58 3.68 -25.03
N ALA A 82 -7.64 3.87 -26.35
CA ALA A 82 -8.13 5.09 -26.99
C ALA A 82 -9.66 5.27 -26.88
N ARG A 83 -10.41 4.21 -26.54
CA ARG A 83 -11.86 4.30 -26.37
C ARG A 83 -12.19 5.09 -25.10
N PRO A 84 -13.28 5.87 -25.06
CA PRO A 84 -13.73 6.49 -23.82
C PRO A 84 -13.92 5.45 -22.71
N GLY A 85 -13.25 5.64 -21.57
CA GLY A 85 -13.26 4.69 -20.45
C GLY A 85 -12.30 3.50 -20.60
N GLY A 86 -11.62 3.35 -21.74
CA GLY A 86 -10.63 2.29 -21.99
C GLY A 86 -11.26 0.90 -22.12
N PHE A 87 -10.69 -0.09 -21.43
CA PHE A 87 -11.15 -1.48 -21.45
C PHE A 87 -10.92 -2.18 -20.12
N VAL A 88 -11.64 -3.27 -19.87
CA VAL A 88 -11.49 -4.10 -18.67
C VAL A 88 -10.73 -5.37 -19.05
N LEU A 89 -9.75 -5.77 -18.23
CA LEU A 89 -9.05 -7.04 -18.45
C LEU A 89 -9.99 -8.24 -18.24
N PRO A 90 -9.78 -9.35 -18.96
CA PRO A 90 -10.61 -10.54 -18.80
C PRO A 90 -10.62 -11.04 -17.37
N HIS A 91 -11.80 -11.33 -16.84
CA HIS A 91 -11.99 -11.88 -15.51
C HIS A 91 -12.71 -13.23 -15.61
N GLY A 92 -11.97 -14.30 -15.84
CA GLY A 92 -12.48 -15.66 -16.14
C GLY A 92 -13.66 -16.13 -15.27
N PRO A 93 -13.55 -16.06 -13.91
CA PRO A 93 -14.65 -16.46 -13.04
C PRO A 93 -15.95 -15.66 -13.23
N ARG A 94 -15.86 -14.37 -13.55
CA ARG A 94 -16.99 -13.44 -13.75
C ARG A 94 -17.57 -13.60 -15.15
N ASP A 95 -16.70 -13.62 -16.16
CA ASP A 95 -17.07 -13.50 -17.56
C ASP A 95 -17.60 -14.82 -18.14
N GLY A 96 -17.11 -15.97 -17.64
CA GLY A 96 -17.45 -17.27 -18.21
C GLY A 96 -17.41 -18.44 -17.24
N ARG A 97 -17.24 -18.20 -15.93
CA ARG A 97 -16.99 -19.25 -14.91
C ARG A 97 -15.82 -20.15 -15.28
N THR A 98 -14.77 -19.57 -15.87
CA THR A 98 -13.53 -20.27 -16.17
C THR A 98 -12.55 -20.11 -15.01
N PHE A 99 -11.88 -21.20 -14.64
CA PHE A 99 -10.94 -21.24 -13.52
C PHE A 99 -9.62 -21.83 -13.98
N ASN A 100 -8.54 -21.06 -13.82
CA ASN A 100 -7.18 -21.49 -14.15
C ASN A 100 -6.60 -22.35 -13.02
N THR A 101 -7.32 -23.39 -12.64
CA THR A 101 -6.90 -24.38 -11.63
C THR A 101 -6.68 -25.72 -12.33
N PRO A 102 -5.87 -26.65 -11.76
CA PRO A 102 -5.66 -27.97 -12.37
C PRO A 102 -6.95 -28.76 -12.64
N SER A 103 -8.02 -28.51 -11.88
CA SER A 103 -9.32 -29.16 -12.03
C SER A 103 -10.29 -28.42 -12.98
N GLY A 104 -9.94 -27.20 -13.42
CA GLY A 104 -10.82 -26.33 -14.19
C GLY A 104 -12.03 -25.78 -13.42
N LYS A 105 -12.06 -25.93 -12.10
CA LYS A 105 -13.16 -25.52 -11.21
C LYS A 105 -12.67 -24.61 -10.08
N ALA A 106 -13.61 -23.91 -9.44
CA ALA A 106 -13.34 -23.22 -8.18
C ALA A 106 -12.83 -24.23 -7.13
N VAL A 107 -11.82 -23.82 -6.35
CA VAL A 107 -11.26 -24.63 -5.26
C VAL A 107 -11.81 -24.08 -3.94
N PHE A 108 -12.49 -24.95 -3.19
CA PHE A 108 -12.93 -24.62 -1.84
C PHE A 108 -11.87 -25.05 -0.85
N THR A 109 -11.57 -24.19 0.11
CA THR A 109 -10.66 -24.46 1.22
C THR A 109 -11.38 -24.20 2.54
N ALA A 110 -11.11 -25.01 3.55
CA ALA A 110 -11.47 -24.72 4.92
C ALA A 110 -10.17 -24.41 5.67
N ASN A 111 -10.13 -23.28 6.37
CA ASN A 111 -8.97 -22.86 7.15
C ASN A 111 -9.41 -22.76 8.62
N GLU A 112 -8.50 -23.07 9.53
CA GLU A 112 -8.72 -22.80 10.95
C GLU A 112 -8.77 -21.28 11.19
N LEU A 113 -9.64 -20.85 12.10
CA LEU A 113 -9.76 -19.44 12.43
C LEU A 113 -8.61 -19.03 13.36
N GLU A 114 -7.70 -18.22 12.85
CA GLU A 114 -6.68 -17.54 13.64
C GLU A 114 -7.08 -16.10 13.91
N TYR A 115 -6.85 -15.63 15.13
CA TYR A 115 -7.11 -14.25 15.52
C TYR A 115 -6.05 -13.75 16.51
N PRO A 116 -5.73 -12.44 16.51
CA PRO A 116 -4.75 -11.90 17.42
C PRO A 116 -5.18 -12.06 18.88
N HIS A 117 -4.25 -12.53 19.73
CA HIS A 117 -4.41 -12.44 21.18
C HIS A 117 -3.94 -11.06 21.64
N ILE A 118 -4.78 -10.34 22.37
CA ILE A 118 -4.43 -9.04 22.97
C ILE A 118 -4.05 -9.28 24.43
N PRO A 119 -2.77 -9.11 24.81
CA PRO A 119 -2.35 -9.28 26.20
C PRO A 119 -3.00 -8.24 27.11
N ALA A 120 -3.12 -8.56 28.41
CA ALA A 120 -3.67 -7.61 29.39
C ALA A 120 -2.88 -6.28 29.40
N GLY A 121 -3.62 -5.16 29.40
CA GLY A 121 -3.06 -3.81 29.37
C GLY A 121 -2.55 -3.37 27.98
N ARG A 122 -2.78 -4.15 26.93
CA ARG A 122 -2.43 -3.81 25.54
C ARG A 122 -3.68 -3.56 24.72
N LEU A 123 -3.48 -2.98 23.54
CA LEU A 123 -4.51 -2.73 22.54
C LEU A 123 -4.05 -3.28 21.19
N LEU A 124 -5.00 -3.70 20.36
CA LEU A 124 -4.76 -4.00 18.95
C LEU A 124 -4.93 -2.73 18.12
N LEU A 125 -3.83 -2.18 17.63
CA LEU A 125 -3.81 -1.01 16.78
C LEU A 125 -4.04 -1.37 15.31
N GLN A 126 -5.02 -0.72 14.70
CA GLN A 126 -5.17 -0.65 13.25
C GLN A 126 -4.76 0.73 12.72
N THR A 127 -4.06 0.76 11.60
CA THR A 127 -3.77 2.03 10.91
C THR A 127 -4.87 2.37 9.90
N LEU A 128 -5.20 3.64 9.72
CA LEU A 128 -6.21 4.10 8.77
C LEU A 128 -5.78 5.37 8.04
N ARG A 129 -6.50 5.73 6.98
CA ARG A 129 -6.28 6.99 6.26
C ARG A 129 -7.38 7.99 6.64
N SER A 130 -7.01 9.26 6.72
CA SER A 130 -7.97 10.35 6.89
C SER A 130 -8.73 10.62 5.59
N HIS A 131 -9.80 11.42 5.68
CA HIS A 131 -10.49 11.98 4.52
C HIS A 131 -9.54 12.71 3.54
N ASP A 132 -8.74 13.67 4.03
CA ASP A 132 -7.87 14.51 3.19
C ASP A 132 -6.49 13.88 2.95
N GLN A 133 -6.49 12.64 2.48
CA GLN A 133 -5.27 11.87 2.26
C GLN A 133 -5.44 10.85 1.15
N TYR A 134 -4.37 10.68 0.37
CA TYR A 134 -4.23 9.54 -0.53
C TYR A 134 -2.89 8.85 -0.26
N ASN A 135 -2.93 7.62 0.23
CA ASN A 135 -1.75 6.86 0.66
C ASN A 135 -0.85 7.69 1.59
N THR A 136 0.40 7.95 1.23
CA THR A 136 1.35 8.76 2.03
C THR A 136 1.18 10.26 1.83
N THR A 137 0.44 10.68 0.81
CA THR A 137 0.25 12.09 0.49
C THR A 137 -0.88 12.66 1.35
N ILE A 138 -0.51 13.60 2.20
CA ILE A 138 -1.41 14.31 3.09
C ILE A 138 -1.80 15.63 2.42
N TYR A 139 -3.09 15.81 2.13
CA TYR A 139 -3.62 17.05 1.55
C TYR A 139 -4.11 18.02 2.64
N GLY A 140 -4.52 17.49 3.80
CA GLY A 140 -5.04 18.26 4.92
C GLY A 140 -4.70 17.63 6.28
N LYS A 141 -4.70 18.46 7.32
CA LYS A 141 -4.48 18.02 8.71
C LYS A 141 -5.77 17.64 9.44
N ASP A 142 -6.91 17.79 8.77
CA ASP A 142 -8.22 17.55 9.34
C ASP A 142 -8.78 16.22 8.83
N ASP A 143 -9.66 15.62 9.63
CA ASP A 143 -10.50 14.50 9.21
C ASP A 143 -11.95 14.83 9.56
N ARG A 144 -12.67 15.36 8.57
CA ARG A 144 -14.07 15.73 8.67
C ARG A 144 -14.95 14.57 9.13
N TYR A 145 -14.62 13.33 8.76
CA TYR A 145 -15.44 12.18 9.12
C TYR A 145 -15.29 11.76 10.58
N ARG A 146 -14.19 12.14 11.23
CA ARG A 146 -13.89 11.78 12.62
C ARG A 146 -13.80 12.98 13.56
N GLY A 147 -14.12 14.18 13.06
CA GLY A 147 -14.08 15.42 13.84
C GLY A 147 -12.69 15.83 14.31
N ILE A 148 -11.64 15.40 13.60
CA ILE A 148 -10.26 15.74 13.95
C ILE A 148 -9.85 17.02 13.22
N HIS A 149 -9.29 17.96 13.97
CA HIS A 149 -8.83 19.26 13.47
C HIS A 149 -7.42 19.58 13.95
N GLY A 150 -6.63 20.25 13.10
CA GLY A 150 -5.36 20.85 13.49
C GLY A 150 -4.23 19.88 13.83
N GLY A 151 -4.40 18.58 13.62
CA GLY A 151 -3.39 17.57 13.92
C GLY A 151 -3.84 16.15 13.66
N ARG A 152 -2.89 15.28 13.31
CA ARG A 152 -3.14 13.89 12.89
C ARG A 152 -2.50 12.86 13.83
N ARG A 153 -1.77 13.30 14.84
CA ARG A 153 -1.17 12.42 15.85
C ARG A 153 -2.20 12.16 16.95
N VAL A 154 -3.19 11.36 16.58
CA VAL A 154 -4.28 10.96 17.46
C VAL A 154 -4.41 9.44 17.48
N VAL A 155 -4.91 8.92 18.59
CA VAL A 155 -5.27 7.51 18.75
C VAL A 155 -6.72 7.47 19.19
N PHE A 156 -7.56 6.92 18.32
CA PHE A 156 -8.95 6.61 18.61
C PHE A 156 -9.01 5.38 19.51
N ILE A 157 -9.67 5.50 20.65
CA ILE A 157 -9.73 4.48 21.68
C ILE A 157 -11.09 4.50 22.37
N ASN A 158 -11.58 3.32 22.77
CA ASN A 158 -12.85 3.21 23.47
C ASN A 158 -12.76 3.85 24.87
N GLU A 159 -13.83 4.49 25.32
CA GLU A 159 -13.90 5.09 26.65
C GLU A 159 -13.67 4.07 27.78
N ALA A 160 -14.16 2.83 27.64
CA ALA A 160 -13.92 1.78 28.63
C ALA A 160 -12.45 1.36 28.72
N ASP A 161 -11.73 1.36 27.59
CA ASP A 161 -10.29 1.09 27.58
C ASP A 161 -9.50 2.23 28.22
N LEU A 162 -9.87 3.49 27.96
CA LEU A 162 -9.29 4.65 28.64
C LEU A 162 -9.39 4.50 30.16
N LEU A 163 -10.59 4.22 30.66
CA LEU A 163 -10.84 4.02 32.09
C LEU A 163 -10.05 2.83 32.66
N THR A 164 -10.03 1.70 31.94
CA THR A 164 -9.33 0.48 32.39
C THR A 164 -7.81 0.67 32.43
N LEU A 165 -7.27 1.43 31.48
CA LEU A 165 -5.83 1.71 31.37
C LEU A 165 -5.39 2.92 32.21
N GLY A 166 -6.32 3.65 32.84
CA GLY A 166 -6.04 4.79 33.71
C GLY A 166 -5.71 6.09 32.97
N PHE A 167 -6.23 6.28 31.76
CA PHE A 167 -6.07 7.48 30.95
C PHE A 167 -7.39 8.27 30.81
N ALA A 168 -7.27 9.57 30.55
CA ALA A 168 -8.38 10.44 30.20
C ALA A 168 -8.39 10.73 28.68
N ASP A 169 -9.56 11.12 28.17
CA ASP A 169 -9.67 11.69 26.83
C ASP A 169 -8.79 12.95 26.73
N GLY A 170 -8.06 13.08 25.63
CA GLY A 170 -7.14 14.20 25.40
C GLY A 170 -5.74 14.05 25.98
N ASP A 171 -5.46 13.02 26.78
CA ASP A 171 -4.11 12.77 27.30
C ASP A 171 -3.09 12.57 26.16
N LEU A 172 -1.85 13.00 26.40
CA LEU A 172 -0.73 12.77 25.49
C LEU A 172 0.03 11.53 25.93
N VAL A 173 0.23 10.61 24.98
CA VAL A 173 0.92 9.33 25.22
C VAL A 173 1.95 9.04 24.14
N ASP A 174 2.90 8.18 24.48
CA ASP A 174 3.69 7.46 23.50
C ASP A 174 3.11 6.06 23.28
N LEU A 175 3.20 5.59 22.03
CA LEU A 175 2.80 4.25 21.64
C LEU A 175 4.03 3.38 21.57
N ILE A 176 4.03 2.26 22.29
CA ILE A 176 5.06 1.25 22.20
C ILE A 176 4.44 0.01 21.59
N SER A 177 4.88 -0.38 20.39
CA SER A 177 4.53 -1.67 19.82
C SER A 177 5.40 -2.76 20.40
N GLU A 178 4.80 -3.88 20.77
CA GLU A 178 5.47 -5.07 21.29
C GLU A 178 5.30 -6.20 20.27
N TRP A 179 6.40 -6.71 19.72
CA TRP A 179 6.37 -7.84 18.79
C TRP A 179 7.38 -8.91 19.18
N THR A 180 6.88 -10.11 19.42
CA THR A 180 7.70 -11.30 19.68
C THR A 180 7.88 -12.07 18.39
N ASP A 181 9.13 -12.24 17.98
CA ASP A 181 9.47 -13.04 16.82
C ASP A 181 9.03 -14.50 17.02
N PRO A 182 8.19 -15.07 16.13
CA PRO A 182 7.69 -16.44 16.31
C PRO A 182 8.79 -17.52 16.22
N GLN A 183 9.92 -17.24 15.57
CA GLN A 183 11.01 -18.19 15.37
C GLN A 183 12.03 -18.13 16.50
N SER A 184 12.47 -16.92 16.88
CA SER A 184 13.50 -16.71 17.89
C SER A 184 12.95 -16.48 19.30
N GLY A 185 11.65 -16.14 19.44
CA GLY A 185 11.03 -15.78 20.70
C GLY A 185 11.49 -14.43 21.26
N VAL A 186 12.29 -13.66 20.51
CA VAL A 186 12.82 -12.37 20.95
C VAL A 186 11.72 -11.31 20.88
N LEU A 187 11.48 -10.62 21.99
CA LEU A 187 10.63 -9.44 22.04
C LEU A 187 11.38 -8.23 21.51
N THR A 188 10.75 -7.51 20.59
CA THR A 188 11.20 -6.22 20.08
C THR A 188 10.17 -5.14 20.37
N GLU A 189 10.66 -3.95 20.70
CA GLU A 189 9.82 -2.79 20.93
C GLU A 189 10.12 -1.70 19.89
N ARG A 190 9.07 -1.01 19.43
CA ARG A 190 9.20 0.20 18.59
C ARG A 190 8.31 1.29 19.15
N ARG A 191 8.74 2.55 19.01
CA ARG A 191 8.10 3.69 19.66
C ARG A 191 7.64 4.73 18.65
N ALA A 192 6.41 5.19 18.82
CA ALA A 192 5.87 6.37 18.15
C ALA A 192 5.46 7.38 19.22
N ASN A 193 6.06 8.56 19.14
CA ASN A 193 5.93 9.56 20.19
C ASN A 193 4.66 10.42 20.05
N GLU A 194 4.17 11.04 21.12
CA GLU A 194 3.26 12.20 21.12
C GLU A 194 1.96 12.01 20.34
N PHE A 195 1.10 11.11 20.81
CA PHE A 195 -0.25 10.94 20.32
C PHE A 195 -1.26 11.42 21.35
N ARG A 196 -2.25 12.19 20.89
CA ARG A 196 -3.40 12.56 21.71
C ARG A 196 -4.43 11.44 21.70
N LEU A 197 -4.85 11.00 22.88
CA LEU A 197 -5.97 10.07 22.99
C LEU A 197 -7.28 10.77 22.61
N VAL A 198 -8.09 10.09 21.83
CA VAL A 198 -9.42 10.56 21.40
C VAL A 198 -10.41 9.44 21.69
N SER A 199 -11.30 9.67 22.65
CA SER A 199 -12.42 8.78 22.92
C SER A 199 -13.26 8.62 21.65
N TYR A 200 -13.43 7.38 21.23
CA TYR A 200 -14.11 7.03 19.99
C TYR A 200 -14.78 5.67 20.12
N SER A 201 -15.84 5.43 19.37
CA SER A 201 -16.56 4.15 19.37
C SER A 201 -15.81 3.07 18.58
N THR A 202 -14.57 2.76 18.99
CA THR A 202 -13.84 1.57 18.55
C THR A 202 -14.26 0.36 19.40
N PRO A 203 -14.11 -0.88 18.90
CA PRO A 203 -14.25 -2.06 19.74
C PRO A 203 -13.31 -2.01 20.95
N VAL A 204 -13.77 -2.52 22.10
CA VAL A 204 -12.94 -2.64 23.31
C VAL A 204 -11.70 -3.50 23.03
N GLY A 205 -10.55 -3.12 23.57
CA GLY A 205 -9.25 -3.73 23.31
C GLY A 205 -8.64 -3.31 21.96
N CYS A 206 -9.28 -2.44 21.18
CA CYS A 206 -8.79 -1.98 19.89
C CYS A 206 -8.54 -0.46 19.89
N ALA A 207 -7.51 -0.07 19.16
CA ALA A 207 -7.18 1.32 18.89
C ALA A 207 -7.05 1.58 17.39
N ALA A 208 -7.22 2.83 16.96
CA ALA A 208 -6.94 3.22 15.59
C ALA A 208 -6.13 4.52 15.51
N ALA A 209 -5.23 4.61 14.55
CA ALA A 209 -4.42 5.82 14.32
C ALA A 209 -4.18 6.05 12.83
N TYR A 210 -3.83 7.29 12.48
CA TYR A 210 -3.56 7.63 11.09
C TYR A 210 -2.21 7.07 10.61
N TYR A 211 -2.23 6.54 9.39
CA TYR A 211 -1.07 6.35 8.55
C TYR A 211 -0.64 7.69 7.94
N PRO A 212 0.66 7.98 7.77
CA PRO A 212 1.82 7.14 8.08
C PRO A 212 2.39 7.36 9.50
N GLU A 213 1.72 8.13 10.35
CA GLU A 213 2.25 8.57 11.65
C GLU A 213 2.69 7.40 12.57
N THR A 214 2.08 6.22 12.40
CA THR A 214 2.38 5.00 13.17
C THR A 214 3.16 3.93 12.40
N ASN A 215 3.68 4.21 11.20
CA ASN A 215 4.45 3.21 10.42
C ASN A 215 5.64 2.64 11.19
N VAL A 216 6.27 3.46 12.03
CA VAL A 216 7.40 3.04 12.88
C VAL A 216 7.02 1.92 13.85
N LEU A 217 5.73 1.72 14.14
CA LEU A 217 5.23 0.66 15.03
C LEU A 217 5.08 -0.69 14.34
N VAL A 218 5.08 -0.74 13.00
CA VAL A 218 4.89 -1.99 12.26
C VAL A 218 6.21 -2.77 12.26
N PRO A 219 6.26 -4.00 12.81
CA PRO A 219 7.45 -4.84 12.72
C PRO A 219 7.70 -5.24 11.26
N LEU A 220 8.97 -5.19 10.81
CA LEU A 220 9.30 -5.47 9.41
C LEU A 220 9.10 -6.94 9.06
N GLU A 221 9.28 -7.79 10.06
CA GLU A 221 9.22 -9.24 10.00
C GLU A 221 7.77 -9.76 10.15
N SER A 222 6.84 -8.92 10.62
CA SER A 222 5.44 -9.29 10.77
C SER A 222 4.70 -9.10 9.44
N THR A 223 4.64 -10.19 8.67
CA THR A 223 4.06 -10.21 7.33
C THR A 223 3.21 -11.47 7.12
N ALA A 224 2.31 -11.44 6.13
CA ALA A 224 1.57 -12.62 5.72
C ALA A 224 2.50 -13.67 5.07
N ASP A 225 2.38 -14.93 5.48
CA ASP A 225 3.30 -16.03 5.16
C ASP A 225 3.64 -16.19 3.67
N THR A 226 2.66 -15.91 2.79
CA THR A 226 2.83 -16.11 1.35
C THR A 226 3.11 -14.82 0.59
N SER A 227 2.40 -13.74 0.89
CA SER A 227 2.48 -12.50 0.10
C SER A 227 3.51 -11.49 0.61
N GLY A 228 4.03 -11.68 1.83
CA GLY A 228 4.89 -10.70 2.49
C GLY A 228 4.18 -9.39 2.83
N THR A 229 2.83 -9.37 2.79
CA THR A 229 2.06 -8.15 3.11
C THR A 229 2.19 -7.82 4.61
N PRO A 230 2.61 -6.61 5.01
CA PRO A 230 2.77 -6.25 6.42
C PRO A 230 1.46 -6.25 7.21
N THR A 231 1.53 -6.58 8.50
CA THR A 231 0.39 -6.66 9.43
C THR A 231 -0.07 -5.29 9.97
N SER A 232 -0.11 -4.25 9.14
CA SER A 232 -0.40 -2.85 9.55
C SER A 232 -1.81 -2.60 10.12
N LYS A 233 -2.66 -3.63 10.20
CA LYS A 233 -4.01 -3.59 10.80
C LYS A 233 -4.09 -4.27 12.17
N SER A 234 -3.02 -4.92 12.60
CA SER A 234 -2.99 -5.78 13.78
C SER A 234 -1.67 -5.63 14.53
N VAL A 235 -1.39 -4.42 15.04
CA VAL A 235 -0.17 -4.12 15.79
C VAL A 235 -0.49 -4.07 17.28
N ILE A 236 0.12 -4.96 18.08
CA ILE A 236 -0.04 -4.91 19.54
C ILE A 236 0.72 -3.71 20.08
N ILE A 237 0.03 -2.86 20.83
CA ILE A 237 0.61 -1.67 21.45
C ILE A 237 0.27 -1.58 22.94
N ARG A 238 1.13 -0.88 23.69
CA ARG A 238 0.80 -0.32 25.00
C ARG A 238 0.96 1.20 24.98
N LEU A 239 0.19 1.86 25.84
CA LEU A 239 0.24 3.30 26.04
C LEU A 239 1.24 3.64 27.15
N VAL A 240 2.03 4.69 26.97
CA VAL A 240 2.93 5.23 27.99
C VAL A 240 2.59 6.69 28.19
N ALA A 241 2.20 7.05 29.41
CA ALA A 241 1.96 8.44 29.79
C ALA A 241 3.23 9.28 29.56
N ARG A 242 3.03 10.54 29.17
CA ARG A 242 4.09 11.54 29.10
C ARG A 242 4.08 12.48 30.29
#